data_AF-A0A7J3WVM0-F1
#
_entry.id   AF-A0A7J3WVM0-F1
#
_cell.length_a   1.000
_cell.length_b   1.000
_cell.length_c   1.000
_cell.angle_alpha   90.00
_cell.angle_beta   90.00
_cell.angle_gamma   90.00
#
_symmetry.space_group_name_H-M   'P 1'
#
loop_
_entity.id
_entity.type
_entity.pdbx_description
1 polymer ?
#
loop_
_entity_poly.entity_id
_entity_poly.type
_entity_poly.pdbx_seq_one_letter_code
_entity_poly.pdbx_strand_id
1 'polypeptide(L)'
;MNEVLEKIRIASNQYLNDVLKSFIEILEIPAVNPSGGGTGEAKRAEKILDVLAKYDLDKVEKIDVPDSRIEEGVRPNILALINGEDRSRTLWLVAHT
;
A
#
# COMPACT_ATOMS: atom_id res chain seq x y z
N MET A 1 -27.86 -2.49 5.77
CA MET A 1 -26.80 -1.67 6.39
C MET A 1 -26.16 -2.39 7.58
N ASN A 2 -26.93 -2.84 8.58
CA ASN A 2 -26.37 -3.55 9.75
C ASN A 2 -25.65 -4.85 9.40
N GLU A 3 -26.14 -5.63 8.45
CA GLU A 3 -25.50 -6.90 8.05
C GLU A 3 -24.13 -6.70 7.38
N VAL A 4 -24.00 -5.68 6.52
CA VAL A 4 -22.73 -5.36 5.85
C VAL A 4 -21.70 -4.89 6.86
N LEU A 5 -22.09 -4.00 7.77
CA LEU A 5 -21.21 -3.53 8.84
C LEU A 5 -20.75 -4.67 9.75
N GLU A 6 -21.63 -5.63 10.03
CA GLU A 6 -21.27 -6.80 10.83
C GLU A 6 -20.29 -7.73 10.10
N LYS A 7 -20.48 -7.97 8.80
CA LYS A 7 -19.52 -8.71 7.97
C LYS A 7 -18.15 -8.02 7.96
N ILE A 8 -18.11 -6.70 7.80
CA ILE A 8 -16.87 -5.91 7.88
C ILE A 8 -16.23 -6.08 9.26
N ARG A 9 -16.99 -5.96 10.34
CA ARG A 9 -16.48 -6.12 11.71
C ARG A 9 -15.84 -7.50 11.94
N ILE A 10 -16.50 -8.57 11.49
CA ILE A 10 -16.00 -9.94 11.60
C ILE A 10 -14.71 -10.09 10.79
N ALA A 11 -14.69 -9.65 9.53
CA ALA A 11 -13.51 -9.71 8.68
C ALA A 11 -12.34 -8.91 9.28
N SER A 12 -12.58 -7.68 9.73
CA SER A 12 -11.55 -6.84 10.36
C SER A 12 -10.92 -7.52 11.58
N ASN A 13 -11.72 -8.18 12.42
CA ASN A 13 -11.20 -8.94 13.56
C ASN A 13 -10.39 -10.16 13.13
N GLN A 14 -10.82 -10.87 12.08
CA GLN A 14 -10.11 -12.03 11.56
C GLN A 14 -8.72 -11.66 11.01
N TYR A 15 -8.61 -10.51 10.32
CA TYR A 15 -7.36 -10.05 9.72
C TYR A 15 -6.51 -9.16 10.63
N LEU A 16 -6.96 -8.83 11.85
CA LEU A 16 -6.30 -7.87 12.73
C LEU A 16 -4.81 -8.16 12.94
N ASN A 17 -4.47 -9.42 13.25
CA ASN A 17 -3.08 -9.80 13.51
C ASN A 17 -2.20 -9.71 12.26
N ASP A 18 -2.73 -10.08 11.09
CA ASP A 18 -1.98 -10.02 9.83
C ASP A 18 -1.74 -8.57 9.38
N VAL A 19 -2.74 -7.71 9.59
CA VAL A 19 -2.63 -6.27 9.34
C VAL A 19 -1.61 -5.64 10.28
N LEU A 20 -1.65 -5.94 11.59
CA LEU A 20 -0.69 -5.42 12.56
C LEU A 20 0.73 -5.87 12.24
N LYS A 21 0.91 -7.16 11.89
CA LYS A 21 2.22 -7.69 11.48
C LYS A 21 2.75 -6.96 10.25
N SER A 22 1.94 -6.85 9.20
CA SER A 22 2.34 -6.15 7.97
C SER A 22 2.65 -4.68 8.22
N PHE A 23 1.86 -4.01 9.06
CA PHE A 23 2.07 -2.63 9.44
C PHE A 23 3.41 -2.41 10.17
N ILE A 24 3.73 -3.27 11.14
CA ILE A 24 5.02 -3.23 11.86
C ILE A 24 6.17 -3.44 10.87
N GLU A 25 6.10 -4.49 10.04
CA GLU A 25 7.14 -4.79 9.04
C GLU A 25 7.37 -3.64 8.04
N ILE A 26 6.30 -2.90 7.66
CA ILE A 26 6.40 -1.72 6.78
C ILE A 26 7.04 -0.54 7.52
N LEU A 27 6.65 -0.28 8.77
CA LEU A 27 7.13 0.85 9.56
C LEU A 27 8.61 0.72 9.94
N GLU A 28 9.09 -0.50 10.16
CA GLU A 28 10.50 -0.78 10.48
C GLU A 28 11.46 -0.33 9.37
N ILE A 29 10.98 -0.17 8.14
CA ILE A 29 11.78 0.28 7.00
C ILE A 29 11.70 1.81 6.92
N PRO A 30 12.79 2.57 7.17
CA PRO A 30 12.74 4.04 7.06
C PRO A 30 12.43 4.49 5.63
N ALA A 31 11.52 5.46 5.49
CA ALA A 31 11.15 6.09 4.22
C ALA A 31 11.24 7.62 4.32
N VAL A 32 12.37 8.11 4.83
CA VAL A 32 12.55 9.54 5.08
C VAL A 32 12.77 10.28 3.76
N ASN A 33 12.10 11.43 3.59
CA ASN A 33 12.17 12.22 2.37
C ASN A 33 13.63 12.67 2.07
N PRO A 34 14.09 12.59 0.81
CA PRO A 34 15.44 13.00 0.41
C PRO A 34 15.77 14.46 0.72
N SER A 35 14.76 15.34 0.66
CA SER A 35 14.91 16.77 0.99
C SER A 35 15.31 16.98 2.46
N GLY A 36 15.06 15.99 3.33
CA GLY A 36 15.48 15.98 4.74
C GLY A 36 16.71 15.11 5.01
N GLY A 37 17.45 14.68 3.98
CA GLY A 37 18.63 13.82 4.10
C GLY A 37 18.32 12.33 4.28
N GLY A 38 17.08 11.91 4.01
CA GLY A 38 16.68 10.50 4.02
C GLY A 38 17.03 9.75 2.74
N THR A 39 16.96 8.42 2.79
CA THR A 39 17.21 7.52 1.65
C THR A 39 16.01 7.38 0.71
N GLY A 40 14.89 8.07 0.96
CA GLY A 40 13.67 7.90 0.20
C GLY A 40 12.89 6.62 0.55
N GLU A 41 11.78 6.42 -0.16
CA GLU A 41 10.76 5.42 0.16
C GLU A 41 10.91 4.07 -0.56
N ALA A 42 11.90 3.92 -1.45
CA ALA A 42 11.97 2.79 -2.38
C ALA A 42 11.87 1.43 -1.70
N LYS A 43 12.64 1.21 -0.63
CA LYS A 43 12.62 -0.05 0.14
C LYS A 43 11.28 -0.30 0.83
N ARG A 44 10.61 0.74 1.33
CA ARG A 44 9.29 0.63 1.94
C ARG A 44 8.23 0.29 0.89
N ALA A 45 8.35 0.87 -0.31
CA ALA A 45 7.48 0.55 -1.43
C ALA A 45 7.59 -0.92 -1.87
N GLU A 46 8.80 -1.48 -1.96
CA GLU A 46 9.00 -2.92 -2.24
C GLU A 46 8.30 -3.79 -1.19
N LYS A 47 8.44 -3.44 0.09
CA LYS A 47 7.75 -4.18 1.17
C LYS A 47 6.23 -4.11 1.08
N ILE A 48 5.69 -2.97 0.65
CA ILE A 48 4.24 -2.83 0.41
C ILE A 48 3.82 -3.73 -0.75
N LEU A 49 4.60 -3.82 -1.83
CA LEU A 49 4.32 -4.74 -2.94
C LEU A 49 4.31 -6.21 -2.48
N ASP A 50 5.27 -6.62 -1.63
CA ASP A 50 5.30 -7.96 -1.03
C ASP A 50 4.06 -8.26 -0.17
N VAL A 51 3.55 -7.25 0.55
CA VAL A 51 2.31 -7.37 1.33
C VAL A 51 1.11 -7.50 0.40
N LEU A 52 1.01 -6.64 -0.62
CA LEU A 52 -0.11 -6.67 -1.58
C LEU A 52 -0.16 -7.97 -2.39
N ALA A 53 0.98 -8.58 -2.70
CA ALA A 53 1.08 -9.87 -3.40
C ALA A 53 0.43 -11.05 -2.65
N LYS A 54 0.13 -10.90 -1.35
CA LYS A 54 -0.57 -11.90 -0.54
C LYS A 54 -2.10 -11.85 -0.70
N TYR A 55 -2.61 -10.80 -1.34
CA TYR A 55 -4.03 -10.56 -1.50
C TYR A 55 -4.44 -10.77 -2.96
N ASP A 56 -5.68 -11.22 -3.14
CA ASP A 56 -6.27 -11.41 -4.46
C ASP A 56 -6.76 -10.05 -5.01
N LEU A 57 -5.85 -9.33 -5.67
CA LEU A 57 -6.10 -8.02 -6.27
C LEU A 57 -6.12 -8.15 -7.79
N ASP A 58 -7.05 -7.48 -8.45
CA ASP A 58 -7.18 -7.54 -9.91
C ASP A 58 -5.96 -6.94 -10.65
N LYS A 59 -5.32 -5.95 -10.04
CA LYS A 59 -4.11 -5.32 -10.59
C LYS A 59 -3.26 -4.72 -9.48
N VAL A 60 -1.95 -4.91 -9.59
CA VAL A 60 -0.94 -4.17 -8.84
C VAL A 60 0.11 -3.68 -9.82
N GLU A 61 0.39 -2.38 -9.80
CA GLU A 61 1.37 -1.73 -10.67
C GLU A 61 2.25 -0.77 -9.88
N LYS A 62 3.56 -0.88 -10.08
CA LYS A 62 4.56 0.07 -9.59
C LYS A 62 4.84 1.10 -10.69
N ILE A 63 4.66 2.37 -10.36
CA ILE A 63 4.85 3.50 -11.28
C ILE A 63 6.00 4.34 -10.75
N ASP A 64 7.15 4.22 -11.41
CA ASP A 64 8.37 4.91 -11.02
C ASP A 64 8.48 6.29 -11.67
N VAL A 65 8.78 7.29 -10.84
CA VAL A 65 9.02 8.68 -11.27
C VAL A 65 10.51 9.00 -11.11
N PRO A 66 11.24 9.40 -12.17
CA PRO A 66 12.67 9.72 -12.06
C PRO A 66 12.95 10.81 -11.02
N ASP A 67 13.97 10.60 -10.18
CA ASP A 67 14.47 11.58 -9.22
C ASP A 67 15.98 11.42 -9.02
N SER A 68 16.76 12.36 -9.55
CA SER A 68 18.22 12.32 -9.47
C SER A 68 18.79 12.69 -8.09
N ARG A 69 17.94 13.03 -7.11
CA ARG A 69 18.38 13.41 -5.75
C ARG A 69 18.58 12.20 -4.83
N ILE A 70 18.18 11.00 -5.28
CA ILE A 70 18.27 9.74 -4.53
C ILE A 70 19.10 8.70 -5.25
N GLU A 71 19.66 7.77 -4.49
CA GLU A 71 20.53 6.71 -4.99
C GLU A 71 19.80 5.78 -5.97
N GLU A 72 18.55 5.44 -5.66
CA GLU A 72 17.71 4.58 -6.48
C GLU A 72 17.27 5.24 -7.80
N GLY A 73 17.44 6.55 -7.95
CA GLY A 73 17.13 7.30 -9.17
C GLY A 73 15.63 7.42 -9.49
N VAL A 74 14.74 6.82 -8.68
CA VAL A 74 13.29 6.81 -8.89
C VAL A 74 12.51 6.87 -7.58
N ARG A 75 11.37 7.57 -7.62
CA ARG A 75 10.37 7.62 -6.56
C ARG A 75 9.15 6.78 -6.95
N PRO A 76 8.93 5.64 -6.28
CA PRO A 76 7.84 4.74 -6.65
C PRO A 76 6.48 5.23 -6.16
N ASN A 77 5.47 5.02 -6.98
CA ASN A 77 4.06 5.01 -6.59
C ASN A 77 3.49 3.61 -6.82
N ILE A 78 2.49 3.23 -6.05
CA ILE A 78 1.84 1.92 -6.16
C ILE A 78 0.36 2.13 -6.46
N LEU A 79 -0.11 1.52 -7.54
CA LEU A 79 -1.52 1.44 -7.89
C LEU A 79 -2.00 0.00 -7.67
N ALA A 80 -2.95 -0.16 -6.75
CA ALA A 80 -3.65 -1.43 -6.53
C ALA A 80 -5.13 -1.27 -6.86
N LEU A 81 -5.72 -2.24 -7.54
CA LEU A 81 -7.11 -2.22 -7.98
C LEU A 81 -7.85 -3.47 -7.53
N ILE A 82 -9.08 -3.26 -7.05
CA ILE A 82 -10.10 -4.30 -6.89
C ILE A 82 -11.30 -3.86 -7.72
N ASN A 83 -11.75 -4.70 -8.65
CA ASN A 83 -12.95 -4.47 -9.44
C ASN A 83 -14.18 -4.74 -8.57
N GLY A 84 -15.00 -3.71 -8.37
CA GLY A 84 -16.34 -3.90 -7.81
C GLY A 84 -17.29 -4.52 -8.83
N GLU A 85 -18.40 -5.08 -8.34
CA GLU A 85 -19.49 -5.57 -9.19
C GLU A 85 -20.06 -4.46 -10.10
N ASP A 86 -20.13 -3.23 -9.58
CA ASP A 86 -20.50 -2.02 -10.33
C ASP A 86 -19.25 -1.23 -10.75
N ARG A 87 -19.01 -1.17 -12.07
CA ARG A 87 -17.86 -0.47 -12.68
C ARG A 87 -18.17 0.95 -13.16
N SER A 88 -19.36 1.49 -12.85
CA SER A 88 -19.74 2.87 -13.21
C SER A 88 -19.06 3.95 -12.36
N ARG A 89 -18.49 3.55 -11.22
CA ARG A 89 -17.86 4.44 -10.24
C ARG A 89 -16.62 3.80 -9.61
N THR A 90 -15.75 4.62 -9.04
CA THR A 90 -14.50 4.17 -8.41
C THR A 90 -14.29 4.91 -7.09
N LEU A 91 -14.00 4.17 -6.01
CA LEU A 91 -13.51 4.72 -4.75
C LEU A 91 -11.99 4.72 -4.77
N TRP A 92 -11.38 5.89 -4.58
CA TRP A 92 -9.94 6.03 -4.46
C TRP A 92 -9.55 6.12 -2.99
N LEU A 93 -8.68 5.21 -2.55
CA LEU A 93 -8.00 5.29 -1.25
C LEU A 93 -6.56 5.73 -1.52
N VAL A 94 -6.18 6.90 -1.02
CA VAL A 94 -4.86 7.50 -1.25
C VAL A 94 -4.14 7.61 0.08
N ALA A 95 -2.92 7.08 0.13
CA ALA A 95 -2.04 7.14 1.29
C ALA A 95 -0.63 7.51 0.83
N HIS A 96 0.21 7.92 1.79
CA HIS A 96 1.64 8.11 1.59
C HIS A 96 2.39 7.10 2.45
N THR A 97 3.54 6.69 1.95
CA THR A 97 4.46 5.79 2.62
C THR A 97 5.27 6.53 3.67
#